data_AF-A0A1G7G774-F1
#
_entry.id   AF-A0A1G7G774-F1
#
_cell.length_a   1.000
_cell.length_b   1.000
_cell.length_c   1.000
_cell.angle_alpha   90.00
_cell.angle_beta   90.00
_cell.angle_gamma   90.00
#
_symmetry.space_group_name_H-M   'P 1'
#
loop_
_entity.id
_entity.type
_entity.pdbx_description
1 polymer ?
#
loop_
_entity_poly.entity_id
_entity_poly.type
_entity_poly.pdbx_seq_one_letter_code
_entity_poly.pdbx_strand_id
1 'polypeptide(L)'
;MLDADKQTYTCRKCSHNFDVQHQPSQCPACGHTGAAREFPTVETHLIAQQNDAFRKGMIAGLPRDMLGRIVSTPGVRAMGRDFETAAYVSVAKDTVFSEANDPWGARDFGAVSVNGTKVWWKIDLYNNDFDGGSEAPCDLAQTRRLVTILLPSEY
;
A
#
# COMPACT_ATOMS: atom_id res chain seq x y z
N MET A 1 -24.07 -17.16 -21.10
CA MET A 1 -22.63 -17.46 -21.05
C MET A 1 -22.02 -16.23 -20.42
N LEU A 2 -21.72 -16.26 -19.11
CA LEU A 2 -21.16 -15.11 -18.42
C LEU A 2 -19.75 -14.91 -18.98
N ASP A 3 -19.53 -13.82 -19.70
CA ASP A 3 -18.18 -13.41 -20.09
C ASP A 3 -17.35 -13.35 -18.82
N ALA A 4 -16.26 -14.13 -18.75
CA ALA A 4 -15.35 -14.05 -17.63
C ALA A 4 -14.77 -12.63 -17.61
N ASP A 5 -15.07 -11.87 -16.55
CA ASP A 5 -14.67 -10.48 -16.38
C ASP A 5 -13.16 -10.35 -16.58
N LYS A 6 -12.77 -9.80 -17.73
CA LYS A 6 -11.38 -9.46 -18.00
C LYS A 6 -11.03 -8.26 -17.14
N GLN A 7 -9.85 -8.31 -16.52
CA GLN A 7 -9.30 -7.18 -15.79
C GLN A 7 -8.20 -6.51 -16.61
N THR A 8 -8.09 -5.19 -16.46
CA THR A 8 -6.99 -4.42 -17.06
C THR A 8 -5.78 -4.43 -16.13
N TYR A 9 -4.66 -4.88 -16.64
CA TYR A 9 -3.37 -4.90 -15.94
C TYR A 9 -2.40 -3.88 -16.54
N THR A 10 -1.48 -3.37 -15.72
CA THR A 10 -0.44 -2.41 -16.13
C THR A 10 0.94 -3.03 -15.97
N CYS A 11 1.76 -3.03 -17.01
CA CYS A 11 3.17 -3.43 -16.88
C CYS A 11 3.98 -2.35 -16.15
N ARG A 12 4.63 -2.68 -15.03
CA ARG A 12 5.48 -1.72 -14.30
C ARG A 12 6.72 -1.25 -15.06
N LYS A 13 7.20 -2.00 -16.05
CA LYS A 13 8.38 -1.64 -16.83
C LYS A 13 8.09 -0.61 -17.92
N CYS A 14 7.01 -0.79 -18.68
CA CYS A 14 6.71 0.05 -19.86
C CYS A 14 5.38 0.81 -19.77
N SER A 15 4.64 0.66 -18.68
CA SER A 15 3.33 1.29 -18.45
C SER A 15 2.24 0.91 -19.46
N HIS A 16 2.44 -0.14 -20.25
CA HIS A 16 1.42 -0.65 -21.16
C HIS A 16 0.28 -1.31 -20.38
N ASN A 17 -0.96 -0.92 -20.70
CA ASN A 17 -2.17 -1.51 -20.16
C ASN A 17 -2.73 -2.56 -21.13
N PHE A 18 -3.17 -3.69 -20.60
CA PHE A 18 -3.73 -4.79 -21.41
C PHE A 18 -4.73 -5.63 -20.61
N ASP A 19 -5.76 -6.13 -21.28
CA ASP A 19 -6.85 -6.89 -20.67
C ASP A 19 -6.63 -8.40 -20.78
N VAL A 20 -6.62 -9.09 -19.64
CA VAL A 20 -6.48 -10.55 -19.58
C VAL A 20 -7.39 -11.12 -18.51
N GLN A 21 -7.73 -12.41 -18.65
CA GLN A 21 -8.62 -13.12 -17.72
C GLN A 21 -7.90 -13.61 -16.45
N HIS A 22 -6.58 -13.79 -16.53
CA HIS A 22 -5.77 -14.33 -15.45
C HIS A 22 -4.52 -13.46 -15.25
N GLN A 23 -3.97 -13.48 -14.04
CA GLN A 23 -2.75 -12.77 -13.70
C GLN A 23 -1.63 -13.04 -14.73
N PRO A 24 -1.15 -12.02 -15.45
CA PRO A 24 -0.09 -12.20 -16.44
C PRO A 24 1.28 -12.38 -15.78
N SER A 25 2.16 -13.09 -16.47
CA SER A 25 3.59 -13.25 -16.13
C SER A 25 4.54 -12.59 -17.15
N GLN A 26 3.99 -12.05 -18.25
CA GLN A 26 4.74 -11.36 -19.29
C GLN A 26 3.94 -10.22 -19.92
N CYS A 27 4.60 -9.10 -20.22
CA CYS A 27 4.01 -7.98 -20.95
C CYS A 27 3.96 -8.27 -22.46
N PRO A 28 2.80 -8.14 -23.13
CA PRO A 28 2.69 -8.36 -24.57
C PRO A 28 3.39 -7.27 -25.41
N ALA A 29 3.63 -6.08 -24.85
CA ALA A 29 4.23 -4.96 -25.57
C ALA A 29 5.77 -4.94 -25.49
N CYS A 30 6.35 -5.17 -24.32
CA CYS A 30 7.80 -5.05 -24.12
C CYS A 30 8.51 -6.37 -23.77
N GLY A 31 7.76 -7.48 -23.64
CA GLY A 31 8.31 -8.79 -23.31
C GLY A 31 8.84 -8.96 -21.89
N HIS A 32 8.74 -7.93 -21.02
CA HIS A 32 9.12 -8.01 -19.60
C HIS A 32 8.41 -9.17 -18.93
N THR A 33 9.13 -9.96 -18.13
CA THR A 33 8.59 -11.08 -17.36
C THR A 33 8.71 -10.80 -15.87
N GLY A 34 7.77 -11.28 -15.06
CA GLY A 34 7.77 -11.04 -13.63
C GLY A 34 6.61 -11.69 -12.87
N ALA A 35 6.62 -11.52 -11.55
CA ALA A 35 5.55 -11.94 -10.66
C ALA A 35 4.34 -10.98 -10.72
N ALA A 36 3.28 -11.27 -9.95
CA ALA A 36 2.04 -10.50 -9.97
C ALA A 36 2.24 -8.98 -9.76
N ARG A 37 3.10 -8.59 -8.81
CA ARG A 37 3.46 -7.17 -8.58
C ARG A 37 4.06 -6.42 -9.76
N GLU A 38 4.62 -7.11 -10.75
CA GLU A 38 5.18 -6.50 -11.97
C GLU A 38 4.07 -6.16 -12.97
N PHE A 39 2.90 -6.79 -12.80
CA PHE A 39 1.69 -6.59 -13.58
C PHE A 39 0.48 -6.46 -12.65
N PRO A 40 0.39 -5.42 -11.80
CA PRO A 40 -0.81 -5.18 -11.00
C PRO A 40 -2.00 -4.83 -11.91
N THR A 41 -3.22 -4.99 -11.41
CA THR A 41 -4.38 -4.38 -12.05
C THR A 41 -4.22 -2.86 -12.05
N VAL A 42 -4.91 -2.15 -12.95
CA VAL A 42 -4.95 -0.69 -12.95
C VAL A 42 -5.43 -0.16 -11.58
N GLU A 43 -6.41 -0.84 -10.98
CA GLU A 43 -6.90 -0.54 -9.65
C GLU A 43 -5.81 -0.69 -8.58
N THR A 44 -5.14 -1.84 -8.50
CA THR A 44 -4.04 -2.05 -7.54
C THR A 44 -2.90 -1.07 -7.75
N HIS A 45 -2.60 -0.70 -9.00
CA HIS A 45 -1.59 0.30 -9.30
C HIS A 45 -1.99 1.69 -8.76
N LEU A 46 -3.25 2.08 -8.91
CA LEU A 46 -3.78 3.33 -8.38
C LEU A 46 -3.79 3.33 -6.84
N ILE A 47 -4.24 2.23 -6.21
CA ILE A 47 -4.17 2.05 -4.75
C ILE A 47 -2.74 2.24 -4.25
N ALA A 48 -1.75 1.65 -4.93
CA ALA A 48 -0.35 1.79 -4.57
C ALA A 48 0.15 3.24 -4.61
N GLN A 49 -0.24 3.99 -5.65
CA GLN A 49 0.08 5.42 -5.75
C GLN A 49 -0.57 6.24 -4.62
N GLN A 50 -1.84 5.94 -4.30
CA GLN A 50 -2.56 6.61 -3.23
C GLN A 50 -1.99 6.27 -1.84
N ASN A 51 -1.61 5.01 -1.61
CA ASN A 51 -0.97 4.56 -0.37
C ASN A 51 0.39 5.23 -0.16
N ASP A 52 1.20 5.33 -1.23
CA ASP A 52 2.43 6.10 -1.21
C ASP A 52 2.20 7.59 -0.90
N ALA A 53 1.18 8.20 -1.51
CA ALA A 53 0.84 9.60 -1.27
C ALA A 53 0.43 9.83 0.19
N PHE A 54 -0.40 8.94 0.76
CA PHE A 54 -0.81 9.01 2.17
C PHE A 54 0.40 8.89 3.11
N ARG A 55 1.25 7.88 2.90
CA ARG A 55 2.47 7.65 3.69
C ARG A 55 3.43 8.83 3.64
N LYS A 56 3.75 9.34 2.45
CA LYS A 56 4.64 10.49 2.29
C LYS A 56 4.03 11.75 2.93
N GLY A 57 2.71 11.91 2.81
CA GLY A 57 1.96 13.01 3.41
C GLY A 57 2.00 13.04 4.94
N MET A 58 2.32 11.93 5.62
CA MET A 58 2.49 11.90 7.07
C MET A 58 3.54 12.91 7.58
N ILE A 59 4.56 13.22 6.76
CA ILE A 59 5.62 14.19 7.11
C ILE A 59 5.64 15.44 6.21
N ALA A 60 4.93 15.43 5.08
CA ALA A 60 4.88 16.53 4.12
C ALA A 60 3.53 17.28 4.10
N GLY A 61 2.54 16.80 4.85
CA GLY A 61 1.14 17.22 4.76
C GLY A 61 0.31 16.26 3.91
N LEU A 62 -0.83 15.83 4.43
CA LEU A 62 -1.73 14.91 3.73
C LEU A 62 -2.46 15.61 2.56
N PRO A 63 -2.71 14.93 1.43
CA PRO A 63 -3.58 15.44 0.38
C PRO A 63 -4.97 15.80 0.94
N ARG A 64 -5.54 16.94 0.50
CA ARG A 64 -6.79 17.48 1.06
C ARG A 64 -7.98 16.52 0.94
N ASP A 65 -8.00 15.75 -0.13
CA ASP A 65 -9.02 14.78 -0.49
C ASP A 65 -8.78 13.39 0.11
N MET A 66 -7.62 13.17 0.73
CA MET A 66 -7.25 11.87 1.28
C MET A 66 -7.40 11.85 2.81
N LEU A 67 -8.51 11.29 3.25
CA LEU A 67 -8.88 11.21 4.66
C LEU A 67 -8.42 9.88 5.27
N GLY A 68 -8.06 9.90 6.55
CA GLY A 68 -7.52 8.72 7.21
C GLY A 68 -7.05 8.96 8.63
N ARG A 69 -6.42 7.93 9.18
CA ARG A 69 -5.84 7.91 10.53
C ARG A 69 -4.45 7.29 10.47
N ILE A 70 -3.59 7.75 11.37
CA ILE A 70 -2.26 7.18 11.61
C ILE A 70 -2.27 6.79 13.07
N VAL A 71 -2.00 5.52 13.36
CA VAL A 71 -1.99 4.98 14.71
C VAL A 71 -0.72 4.18 14.95
N SER A 72 -0.27 4.22 16.20
CA SER A 72 0.82 3.40 16.72
C SER A 72 0.26 2.47 17.80
N THR A 73 0.73 1.22 17.79
CA THR A 73 0.36 0.24 18.82
C THR A 73 0.99 0.59 20.17
N PRO A 74 0.46 0.05 21.29
CA PRO A 74 1.02 0.28 22.61
C PRO A 74 2.51 -0.03 22.72
N GLY A 75 3.00 -1.09 22.07
CA GLY A 75 4.42 -1.46 22.06
C GLY A 75 5.30 -0.38 21.45
N VAL A 76 4.93 0.16 20.29
CA VAL A 76 5.65 1.28 19.65
C VAL A 76 5.62 2.53 20.54
N ARG A 77 4.47 2.87 21.13
CA ARG A 77 4.32 4.04 22.01
C ARG A 77 5.14 3.91 23.29
N ALA A 78 5.26 2.70 23.85
CA ALA A 78 6.04 2.42 25.04
C ALA A 78 7.55 2.62 24.84
N MET A 79 8.04 2.60 23.59
CA MET A 79 9.44 2.90 23.28
C MET A 79 9.78 4.40 23.37
N GLY A 80 8.77 5.27 23.57
CA GLY A 80 8.95 6.70 23.78
C GLY A 80 8.74 7.54 22.52
N ARG A 81 8.52 8.84 22.72
CA ARG A 81 8.13 9.78 21.66
C ARG A 81 9.16 9.92 20.54
N ASP A 82 10.45 9.87 20.88
CA ASP A 82 11.52 10.01 19.89
C ASP A 82 11.56 8.77 18.96
N PHE A 83 11.36 7.58 19.52
CA PHE A 83 11.24 6.35 18.74
C PHE A 83 10.01 6.38 17.85
N GLU A 84 8.85 6.76 18.40
CA GLU A 84 7.60 6.86 17.65
C GLU A 84 7.71 7.86 16.49
N THR A 85 8.32 9.03 16.73
CA THR A 85 8.58 10.03 15.69
C THR A 85 9.52 9.48 14.61
N ALA A 86 10.61 8.81 15.01
CA ALA A 86 11.53 8.18 14.07
C ALA A 86 10.85 7.07 13.26
N ALA A 87 9.92 6.33 13.86
CA ALA A 87 9.10 5.34 13.16
C ALA A 87 8.19 6.01 12.13
N TYR A 88 7.48 7.09 12.46
CA TYR A 88 6.65 7.83 11.51
C TYR A 88 7.45 8.33 10.30
N VAL A 89 8.63 8.91 10.54
CA VAL A 89 9.52 9.38 9.48
C VAL A 89 10.04 8.22 8.63
N SER A 90 10.42 7.11 9.25
CA SER A 90 10.94 5.94 8.54
C SER A 90 9.88 5.29 7.66
N VAL A 91 8.66 5.14 8.20
CA VAL A 91 7.50 4.66 7.44
C VAL A 91 7.25 5.60 6.27
N ALA A 92 7.09 6.91 6.48
CA ALA A 92 6.83 7.86 5.41
C ALA A 92 7.87 7.85 4.27
N LYS A 93 9.12 7.50 4.57
CA LYS A 93 10.23 7.44 3.61
C LYS A 93 10.49 6.06 3.02
N ASP A 94 9.82 5.02 3.49
CA ASP A 94 10.06 3.66 3.01
C ASP A 94 9.79 3.55 1.50
N THR A 95 10.70 2.91 0.79
CA THR A 95 10.61 2.69 -0.66
C THR A 95 10.96 1.26 -1.03
N VAL A 96 11.18 0.38 -0.03
CA VAL A 96 11.69 -0.96 -0.23
C VAL A 96 10.52 -1.95 -0.25
N PHE A 97 10.07 -2.27 -1.46
CA PHE A 97 8.99 -3.22 -1.71
C PHE A 97 9.52 -4.43 -2.47
N SER A 98 9.24 -5.61 -1.93
CA SER A 98 9.65 -6.92 -2.41
C SER A 98 8.47 -7.86 -2.47
N GLU A 99 8.64 -9.03 -3.05
CA GLU A 99 7.58 -10.06 -3.05
C GLU A 99 7.21 -10.52 -1.63
N ALA A 100 8.14 -10.44 -0.66
CA ALA A 100 7.89 -10.87 0.72
C ALA A 100 6.96 -9.94 1.51
N ASN A 101 6.89 -8.64 1.16
CA ASN A 101 6.07 -7.65 1.87
C ASN A 101 5.01 -6.99 0.97
N ASP A 102 5.13 -7.09 -0.36
CA ASP A 102 4.23 -6.48 -1.33
C ASP A 102 4.09 -7.41 -2.57
N PRO A 103 3.55 -8.64 -2.40
CA PRO A 103 3.44 -9.63 -3.46
C PRO A 103 2.50 -9.20 -4.60
N TRP A 104 1.49 -8.38 -4.28
CA TRP A 104 0.47 -7.91 -5.23
C TRP A 104 0.74 -6.50 -5.76
N GLY A 105 1.66 -5.76 -5.14
CA GLY A 105 2.04 -4.43 -5.61
C GLY A 105 1.16 -3.29 -5.08
N ALA A 106 0.29 -3.52 -4.10
CA ALA A 106 -0.60 -2.51 -3.52
C ALA A 106 0.13 -1.54 -2.56
N ARG A 107 1.37 -1.85 -2.17
CA ARG A 107 2.20 -1.04 -1.26
C ARG A 107 1.48 -0.70 0.06
N ASP A 108 0.77 -1.68 0.59
CA ASP A 108 -0.04 -1.60 1.79
C ASP A 108 0.63 -2.23 3.03
N PHE A 109 1.79 -2.86 2.88
CA PHE A 109 2.55 -3.42 3.99
C PHE A 109 4.07 -3.23 3.80
N GLY A 110 4.78 -3.02 4.90
CA GLY A 110 6.22 -2.93 4.88
C GLY A 110 6.88 -3.02 6.24
N ALA A 111 8.22 -3.00 6.23
CA ALA A 111 9.03 -3.10 7.42
C ALA A 111 10.24 -2.18 7.34
N VAL A 112 10.48 -1.42 8.39
CA VAL A 112 11.60 -0.50 8.53
C VAL A 112 12.41 -0.83 9.78
N SER A 113 13.64 -0.32 9.87
CA SER A 113 14.46 -0.39 11.08
C SER A 113 14.58 0.99 11.71
N VAL A 114 14.24 1.09 12.99
CA VAL A 114 14.32 2.31 13.80
C VAL A 114 15.21 2.00 14.99
N ASN A 115 16.37 2.65 15.09
CA ASN A 115 17.36 2.40 16.17
C ASN A 115 17.70 0.91 16.38
N GLY A 116 17.78 0.13 15.30
CA GLY A 116 18.05 -1.31 15.34
C GLY A 116 16.83 -2.19 15.64
N THR A 117 15.67 -1.61 15.96
CA THR A 117 14.41 -2.33 16.16
C THR A 117 13.64 -2.42 14.85
N LYS A 118 13.15 -3.61 14.51
CA LYS A 118 12.26 -3.80 13.36
C LYS A 118 10.87 -3.29 13.72
N VAL A 119 10.32 -2.44 12.86
CA VAL A 119 8.96 -1.90 12.96
C VAL A 119 8.23 -2.25 11.68
N TRP A 120 7.02 -2.79 11.81
CA TRP A 120 6.12 -3.02 10.70
C TRP A 120 5.17 -1.85 10.53
N TRP A 121 4.65 -1.71 9.33
CA TRP A 121 3.55 -0.81 9.05
C TRP A 121 2.60 -1.47 8.05
N LYS A 122 1.32 -1.14 8.16
CA LYS A 122 0.31 -1.49 7.17
C LYS A 122 -0.66 -0.36 6.89
N ILE A 123 -1.30 -0.40 5.73
CA ILE A 123 -2.40 0.49 5.33
C ILE A 123 -3.64 -0.36 5.09
N ASP A 124 -4.66 -0.15 5.90
CA ASP A 124 -5.98 -0.72 5.67
C ASP A 124 -6.89 0.33 5.00
N LEU A 125 -7.72 -0.12 4.06
CA LEU A 125 -8.68 0.72 3.32
C LEU A 125 -10.09 0.52 3.87
N TYR A 126 -10.53 1.46 4.71
CA TYR A 126 -11.85 1.44 5.35
C TYR A 126 -12.87 2.26 4.57
N ASN A 127 -14.15 1.97 4.80
CA ASN A 127 -15.24 2.89 4.49
C ASN A 127 -15.19 4.15 5.37
N ASN A 128 -16.14 5.06 5.18
CA ASN A 128 -16.17 6.35 5.88
C ASN A 128 -16.32 6.25 7.41
N ASP A 129 -16.94 5.17 7.90
CA ASP A 129 -17.26 4.98 9.32
C ASP A 129 -16.22 4.15 10.09
N PHE A 130 -15.21 3.60 9.39
CA PHE A 130 -14.18 2.71 9.94
C PHE A 130 -14.73 1.41 10.57
N ASP A 131 -15.88 0.92 10.11
CA ASP A 131 -16.50 -0.33 10.59
C ASP A 131 -16.38 -1.50 9.58
N GLY A 132 -15.88 -1.23 8.38
CA GLY A 132 -15.64 -2.24 7.34
C GLY A 132 -14.69 -1.73 6.24
N GLY A 133 -14.28 -2.65 5.37
CA GLY A 133 -13.50 -2.30 4.18
C GLY A 133 -14.31 -1.44 3.20
N SER A 134 -13.63 -0.58 2.45
CA SER A 134 -14.29 0.18 1.38
C SER A 134 -14.57 -0.71 0.16
N GLU A 135 -15.80 -0.67 -0.35
CA GLU A 135 -16.18 -1.29 -1.62
C GLU A 135 -15.64 -0.54 -2.85
N ALA A 136 -15.13 0.68 -2.66
CA ALA A 136 -14.57 1.53 -3.71
C ALA A 136 -13.15 2.01 -3.31
N PRO A 137 -12.16 1.11 -3.21
CA PRO A 137 -10.85 1.39 -2.59
C PRO A 137 -10.03 2.49 -3.29
N CYS A 138 -10.32 2.78 -4.56
CA CYS A 138 -9.71 3.86 -5.32
C CYS A 138 -10.42 5.22 -5.16
N ASP A 139 -11.68 5.24 -4.70
CA ASP A 139 -12.44 6.47 -4.51
C ASP A 139 -12.10 7.11 -3.16
N LEU A 140 -11.41 8.25 -3.22
CA LEU A 140 -10.97 9.00 -2.04
C LEU A 140 -12.13 9.59 -1.24
N ALA A 141 -13.31 9.80 -1.85
CA ALA A 141 -14.48 10.30 -1.14
C ALA A 141 -15.13 9.21 -0.26
N GLN A 142 -15.03 7.93 -0.68
CA GLN A 142 -15.64 6.78 -0.02
C GLN A 142 -14.66 5.96 0.84
N THR A 143 -13.36 6.17 0.64
CA THR A 143 -12.31 5.41 1.30
C THR A 143 -11.56 6.24 2.33
N ARG A 144 -11.26 5.62 3.47
CA ARG A 144 -10.42 6.14 4.54
C ARG A 144 -9.20 5.23 4.71
N ARG A 145 -8.01 5.83 4.80
CA ARG A 145 -6.76 5.08 4.97
C ARG A 145 -6.35 5.02 6.43
N LEU A 146 -6.12 3.83 6.96
CA LEU A 146 -5.56 3.64 8.30
C LEU A 146 -4.11 3.14 8.18
N VAL A 147 -3.15 4.00 8.52
CA VAL A 147 -1.77 3.54 8.73
C VAL A 147 -1.66 3.02 10.16
N THR A 148 -1.31 1.74 10.31
CA THR A 148 -0.96 1.15 11.61
C THR A 148 0.54 0.89 11.66
N ILE A 149 1.20 1.43 12.68
CA ILE A 149 2.64 1.25 12.93
C ILE A 149 2.80 0.42 14.18
N LEU A 150 3.49 -0.72 14.05
CA LEU A 150 3.49 -1.75 15.08
C LEU A 150 4.81 -2.51 15.17
N LEU A 151 5.06 -3.13 16.32
CA LEU A 151 6.13 -4.10 16.46
C LEU A 151 5.72 -5.43 15.80
N PRO A 152 6.67 -6.22 15.27
CA PRO A 152 6.37 -7.54 14.71
C PRO A 152 5.68 -8.50 15.69
N SER A 153 5.88 -8.34 17.00
CA SER A 153 5.24 -9.15 18.04
C SER A 153 3.78 -8.77 18.30
N GLU A 154 3.28 -7.70 17.69
CA GLU A 154 1.91 -7.19 17.84
C GLU A 154 1.04 -7.45 16.59
N TYR A 155 1.60 -8.16 15.60
CA TYR A 155 0.92 -8.61 14.39
C TYR A 155 0.60 -10.10 14.51
#